data_AF-A0A6M7U4H1-F1
#
_entry.id   AF-A0A6M7U4H1-F1
#
_cell.length_a   1.000
_cell.length_b   1.000
_cell.length_c   1.000
_cell.angle_alpha   90.00
_cell.angle_beta   90.00
_cell.angle_gamma   90.00
#
_symmetry.space_group_name_H-M   'P 1'
#
loop_
_entity.id
_entity.type
_entity.pdbx_description
1 polymer ?
#
loop_
_entity_poly.entity_id
_entity_poly.type
_entity_poly.pdbx_seq_one_letter_code
_entity_poly.pdbx_strand_id
1 'polypeptide(L)' 'MSKDRLLADLEEAESKAWDALARYKFQVFGYWAAIWVHQNRMGEFKREKPWRCLVREARKQ' A
#
# COMPACT_ATOMS: atom_id res chain seq x y z
N MET A 1 -15.81 4.66 12.20
CA MET A 1 -15.36 4.97 10.82
C MET A 1 -16.21 4.14 9.87
N SER A 2 -16.82 4.75 8.84
CA SER A 2 -17.55 3.98 7.82
C SER A 2 -16.57 3.11 7.01
N LYS A 3 -16.97 1.89 6.64
CA LYS A 3 -16.14 0.99 5.81
C LYS A 3 -15.80 1.62 4.45
N ASP A 4 -16.70 2.41 3.89
CA ASP A 4 -16.47 3.07 2.60
C ASP A 4 -15.31 4.06 2.67
N ARG A 5 -15.15 4.74 3.81
CA ARG A 5 -14.03 5.65 4.04
C ARG A 5 -12.71 4.91 4.15
N LEU A 6 -12.69 3.77 4.87
CA LEU A 6 -11.49 2.93 4.95
C LEU A 6 -11.08 2.38 3.58
N LEU A 7 -12.06 2.10 2.71
CA LEU A 7 -11.80 1.64 1.35
C LEU A 7 -11.18 2.75 0.50
N ALA A 8 -11.75 3.96 0.56
CA ALA A 8 -11.21 5.13 -0.14
C ALA A 8 -9.78 5.48 0.35
N ASP A 9 -9.56 5.49 1.66
CA ASP A 9 -8.24 5.74 2.26
C ASP A 9 -7.22 4.66 1.85
N LEU A 10 -7.68 3.40 1.69
CA LEU A 10 -6.84 2.30 1.22
C LEU A 10 -6.44 2.49 -0.25
N GLU A 11 -7.38 2.87 -1.11
CA GLU A 11 -7.11 3.14 -2.53
C GLU A 11 -6.20 4.36 -2.73
N GLU A 12 -6.37 5.39 -1.91
CA GLU A 12 -5.47 6.55 -1.89
C GLU A 12 -4.05 6.16 -1.45
N ALA A 13 -3.92 5.37 -0.38
CA ALA A 13 -2.62 4.89 0.09
C ALA A 13 -1.92 4.02 -0.97
N GLU A 14 -2.67 3.21 -1.71
CA GLU A 14 -2.14 2.41 -2.82
C GLU A 14 -1.58 3.30 -3.93
N SER A 15 -2.36 4.27 -4.40
CA SER A 15 -1.96 5.21 -5.46
C SER A 15 -0.70 6.00 -5.06
N LYS A 16 -0.65 6.50 -3.82
CA LYS A 16 0.51 7.27 -3.32
C LYS A 16 1.76 6.41 -3.12
N ALA A 17 1.60 5.14 -2.74
CA ALA A 17 2.72 4.22 -2.67
C ALA A 17 3.32 3.99 -4.06
N TRP A 18 2.48 3.80 -5.09
CA TRP A 18 2.93 3.66 -6.46
C TRP A 18 3.61 4.90 -7.02
N ASP A 19 3.05 6.10 -6.83
CA ASP A 19 3.68 7.36 -7.26
C ASP A 19 5.03 7.58 -6.58
N ALA A 20 5.12 7.29 -5.27
CA ALA A 20 6.39 7.38 -4.55
C ALA A 20 7.44 6.40 -5.09
N LEU A 21 7.04 5.16 -5.40
CA LEU A 21 7.93 4.15 -5.96
C LEU A 21 8.45 4.55 -7.34
N ALA A 22 7.57 5.07 -8.20
CA ALA A 22 7.93 5.55 -9.54
C ALA A 22 8.91 6.73 -9.51
N ARG A 23 8.92 7.50 -8.42
CA ARG A 23 9.83 8.66 -8.21
C ARG A 23 11.05 8.33 -7.36
N TYR A 24 11.34 7.04 -7.11
CA TYR A 24 12.44 6.58 -6.25
C TYR A 24 12.40 7.12 -4.80
N LYS A 25 11.22 7.52 -4.31
CA LYS A 25 11.04 8.03 -2.94
C LYS A 25 10.73 6.87 -1.98
N PHE A 26 11.72 6.02 -1.72
CA PHE A 26 11.52 4.76 -0.98
C PHE A 26 10.98 4.92 0.46
N GLN A 27 11.39 5.96 1.18
CA GLN A 27 10.84 6.24 2.52
C GLN A 27 9.34 6.60 2.46
N VAL A 28 8.95 7.41 1.46
CA VAL A 28 7.55 7.81 1.25
C VAL A 28 6.72 6.61 0.78
N PHE A 29 7.28 5.75 -0.06
CA PHE A 29 6.68 4.46 -0.41
C PHE A 29 6.42 3.62 0.86
N GLY A 30 7.42 3.45 1.73
CA GLY A 30 7.28 2.69 2.97
C GLY A 30 6.19 3.24 3.90
N TYR A 31 6.11 4.57 4.01
CA TYR A 31 5.06 5.26 4.77
C TYR A 31 3.65 4.93 4.24
N TRP A 32 3.39 5.11 2.94
CA TRP A 32 2.08 4.83 2.35
C TRP A 32 1.75 3.33 2.34
N ALA A 33 2.74 2.46 2.12
CA ALA A 33 2.56 1.02 2.19
C ALA A 33 2.16 0.56 3.60
N ALA A 34 2.70 1.17 4.66
CA ALA A 34 2.31 0.89 6.04
C ALA A 34 0.87 1.32 6.32
N ILE A 35 0.47 2.52 5.85
CA ILE A 35 -0.92 2.99 5.93
C ILE A 35 -1.85 2.02 5.21
N TRP A 36 -1.54 1.61 3.98
CA TRP A 36 -2.35 0.66 3.22
C TRP A 36 -2.57 -0.65 3.99
N VAL A 37 -1.51 -1.21 4.60
CA VAL A 37 -1.62 -2.44 5.41
C VAL A 37 -2.51 -2.22 6.64
N HIS A 38 -2.40 -1.07 7.29
CA HIS A 38 -3.22 -0.72 8.44
C HIS A 38 -4.71 -0.59 8.07
N GLN A 39 -5.04 0.14 6.99
CA GLN A 39 -6.41 0.28 6.49
C GLN A 39 -6.99 -1.08 6.06
N ASN A 40 -6.20 -1.89 5.36
CA ASN A 40 -6.62 -3.23 4.90
C ASN A 40 -6.99 -4.14 6.08
N ARG A 41 -6.23 -4.03 7.18
CA ARG A 41 -6.49 -4.76 8.43
C ARG A 41 -7.73 -4.22 9.15
N MET A 42 -7.87 -2.90 9.29
CA MET A 42 -9.02 -2.30 10.00
C MET A 42 -10.35 -2.51 9.27
N GLY A 43 -10.34 -2.48 7.94
CA GLY A 43 -11.54 -2.73 7.13
C GLY A 43 -11.84 -4.21 6.91
N GLU A 44 -10.96 -5.12 7.37
CA GLU A 44 -11.02 -6.57 7.11
C GLU A 44 -11.18 -6.89 5.60
N PHE A 45 -10.62 -6.06 4.71
CA PHE A 45 -10.84 -6.20 3.27
C PHE A 45 -10.10 -7.40 2.67
N LYS A 46 -9.08 -7.93 3.37
CA LYS A 46 -8.27 -9.09 2.96
C LYS A 46 -7.67 -8.95 1.55
N ARG A 47 -7.42 -7.72 1.07
CA ARG A 47 -6.78 -7.48 -0.22
C ARG A 47 -5.33 -7.97 -0.20
N GLU A 48 -4.85 -8.50 -1.32
CA GLU A 48 -3.44 -8.84 -1.49
C GLU A 48 -2.58 -7.58 -1.61
N LYS A 49 -1.35 -7.62 -1.10
CA LYS A 49 -0.42 -6.48 -1.17
C LYS A 49 -0.06 -6.19 -2.64
N PRO A 50 -0.33 -4.98 -3.16
CA PRO A 50 -0.13 -4.68 -4.59
C PRO A 50 1.33 -4.83 -5.05
N TRP A 51 2.29 -4.50 -4.19
CA TRP A 51 3.74 -4.55 -4.45
C TRP A 51 4.39 -5.91 -4.15
N ARG A 52 3.61 -6.96 -3.85
CA ARG A 52 4.16 -8.27 -3.43
C ARG A 52 5.08 -8.88 -4.49
N CYS A 53 4.72 -8.77 -5.77
CA CYS A 53 5.52 -9.29 -6.88
C CYS A 53 6.89 -8.59 -6.95
N LEU A 54 6.90 -7.25 -6.89
CA LEU A 54 8.11 -6.45 -6.95
C LEU A 54 9.06 -6.76 -5.79
N VAL A 55 8.53 -6.88 -4.57
CA VAL A 55 9.34 -7.24 -3.40
C VAL A 55 9.91 -8.66 -3.53
N ARG A 56 9.15 -9.59 -4.11
CA ARG A 56 9.65 -10.95 -4.37
C ARG A 56 10.80 -10.95 -5.38
N GLU A 57 10.67 -10.21 -6.48
CA GLU A 57 11.73 -10.13 -7.49
C GLU A 57 12.97 -9.43 -6.93
N ALA A 58 12.80 -8.34 -6.17
CA ALA A 58 13.93 -7.63 -5.56
C ALA A 58 14.73 -8.51 -4.58
N ARG A 59 14.09 -9.46 -3.89
CA ARG A 59 14.75 -10.40 -2.97
C ARG A 59 15.57 -11.50 -3.63
N LYS A 60 15.44 -11.68 -4.95
CA LYS A 60 16.21 -12.68 -5.70
C LYS A 60 17.58 -12.16 -6.15
N GLN A 61 17.82 -10.85 -6.01
CA GLN A 61 19.11 -10.22 -6.29
C GLN A 61 20.02 -10.33 -5.06
#